data_AF-A0A6D2K4W3-F1
#
_entry.id   AF-A0A6D2K4W3-F1
#
_cell.length_a   1.000
_cell.length_b   1.000
_cell.length_c   1.000
_cell.angle_alpha   90.00
_cell.angle_beta   90.00
_cell.angle_gamma   90.00
#
_symmetry.space_group_name_H-M   'P 1'
#
loop_
_entity.id
_entity.type
_entity.pdbx_description
1 polymer ?
#
loop_
_entity_poly.entity_id
_entity_poly.type
_entity_poly.pdbx_seq_one_letter_code
_entity_poly.pdbx_strand_id
1 'polypeptide(L)' 'MAMIRKNPVKYFVVDAFTESAFKGNQAAVCFLEQEHERDDVWLQSLAAEFNLPLTCFLIPFTGGSPQ' A
#
# COMPACT_ATOMS: atom_id res chain seq x y z
N MET A 1 -17.03 -19.26 12.99
CA MET A 1 -15.80 -18.47 12.82
C MET A 1 -15.49 -18.43 11.33
N ALA A 2 -15.82 -17.33 10.65
CA ALA A 2 -15.50 -17.21 9.23
C ALA A 2 -13.99 -17.01 9.10
N MET A 3 -13.32 -17.90 8.35
CA MET A 3 -11.92 -17.73 8.01
C MET A 3 -11.81 -16.49 7.12
N ILE A 4 -11.21 -15.40 7.62
CA ILE A 4 -10.85 -14.27 6.76
C ILE A 4 -9.84 -14.80 5.76
N ARG A 5 -10.20 -14.86 4.47
CA ARG A 5 -9.24 -15.18 3.43
C ARG A 5 -8.27 -14.01 3.38
N LYS A 6 -7.01 -14.24 3.75
CA LYS A 6 -5.94 -13.26 3.54
C LYS A 6 -5.63 -13.25 2.05
N ASN A 7 -6.17 -12.27 1.33
CA ASN A 7 -5.82 -12.05 -0.06
C ASN A 7 -4.39 -11.48 -0.15
N PRO A 8 -3.59 -11.89 -1.15
CA PRO A 8 -2.27 -11.33 -1.34
C PRO A 8 -2.38 -9.85 -1.75
N VAL A 9 -1.52 -9.01 -1.15
CA VAL A 9 -1.43 -7.60 -1.52
C VAL A 9 -0.58 -7.47 -2.77
N LYS A 10 -1.17 -6.90 -3.83
CA LYS A 10 -0.42 -6.52 -5.03
C LYS A 10 0.31 -5.21 -4.75
N TYR A 11 1.55 -5.10 -5.21
CA TYR A 11 2.34 -3.90 -5.02
C TYR A 11 3.33 -3.66 -6.16
N PHE A 12 3.78 -2.40 -6.27
CA PHE A 12 4.96 -2.01 -7.04
C PHE A 12 5.97 -1.35 -6.12
N VAL A 13 7.27 -1.45 -6.44
CA VAL A 13 8.31 -0.58 -5.89
C VAL A 13 8.63 0.46 -6.94
N VAL A 14 8.57 1.74 -6.55
CA VAL A 14 8.76 2.89 -7.44
C VAL A 14 9.95 3.70 -6.93
N ASP A 15 10.89 4.00 -7.82
CA ASP A 15 11.96 4.98 -7.60
C ASP A 15 11.40 6.38 -7.89
N ALA A 16 10.94 7.09 -6.85
CA ALA A 16 10.32 8.41 -6.99
C ALA A 16 11.37 9.52 -7.23
N PHE A 17 10.97 10.58 -7.94
CA PHE A 17 11.80 11.74 -8.28
C PHE A 17 13.03 11.42 -9.14
N THR A 18 12.97 10.35 -9.92
CA THR A 18 14.02 9.98 -10.87
C THR A 18 13.43 9.27 -12.09
N GLU A 19 14.17 9.30 -13.20
CA GLU A 19 13.89 8.51 -14.41
C GLU A 19 14.83 7.30 -14.54
N SER A 20 15.81 7.18 -13.65
CA SER A 20 16.82 6.11 -13.65
C SER A 20 16.54 5.09 -12.55
N ALA A 21 16.68 3.81 -12.87
CA ALA A 21 16.53 2.73 -11.88
C ALA A 21 17.55 2.87 -10.73
N PHE A 22 17.10 2.52 -9.52
CA PHE A 22 17.90 2.53 -8.29
C PHE A 22 18.40 3.92 -7.88
N LYS A 23 17.68 4.98 -8.26
CA LYS A 23 17.95 6.37 -7.89
C LYS A 23 16.71 6.97 -7.21
N GLY A 24 16.82 8.23 -6.77
CA GLY A 24 15.69 8.91 -6.12
C GLY A 24 15.33 8.28 -4.77
N ASN A 25 14.04 8.24 -4.44
CA ASN A 25 13.53 7.67 -3.19
C ASN A 25 12.58 6.49 -3.46
N GLN A 26 12.89 5.32 -2.90
CA GLN A 26 12.08 4.13 -3.08
C GLN A 26 10.81 4.18 -2.23
N ALA A 27 9.69 3.87 -2.87
CA ALA A 27 8.40 3.72 -2.21
C ALA A 27 7.72 2.42 -2.65
N ALA A 28 7.19 1.67 -1.69
CA ALA A 28 6.24 0.59 -1.97
C ALA A 28 4.85 1.19 -2.20
N VAL A 29 4.15 0.80 -3.26
CA VAL A 29 2.79 1.22 -3.56
C VAL A 29 1.89 -0.01 -3.56
N CYS A 30 1.08 -0.15 -2.51
CA CYS A 30 0.21 -1.30 -2.28
C CYS A 30 -1.23 -1.01 -2.75
N PHE A 31 -1.84 -1.98 -3.43
CA PHE A 31 -3.23 -1.91 -3.89
C PHE A 31 -4.10 -2.66 -2.89
N LEU A 32 -4.93 -1.94 -2.14
CA LEU A 32 -5.81 -2.51 -1.13
C LEU A 32 -7.23 -2.65 -1.68
N GLU A 33 -7.82 -3.83 -1.60
CA GLU A 33 -9.23 -4.04 -1.96
C GLU A 33 -10.16 -3.68 -0.78
N GLN A 34 -11.48 -3.75 -0.97
CA GLN A 34 -12.45 -3.43 0.10
C GLN A 34 -12.37 -4.36 1.32
N GLU A 35 -11.85 -5.57 1.12
CA GLU A 35 -11.83 -6.64 2.13
C GLU A 35 -10.57 -6.65 2.99
N HIS A 36 -9.60 -5.76 2.73
CA HIS A 36 -8.37 -5.70 3.52
C HIS A 36 -8.68 -5.00 4.85
N GLU A 37 -8.30 -5.60 5.98
CA GLU A 37 -8.38 -5.00 7.31
C GLU A 37 -7.51 -3.73 7.30
N ARG A 38 -8.13 -2.54 7.43
CA ARG A 38 -7.50 -1.23 7.15
C ARG A 38 -7.07 -0.47 8.40
N ASP A 39 -6.94 -1.14 9.54
CA ASP A 39 -6.50 -0.41 10.73
C ASP A 39 -5.02 0.03 10.57
N ASP A 40 -4.68 1.12 11.25
CA ASP A 40 -3.35 1.72 11.15
C ASP A 40 -2.25 0.74 11.59
N VAL A 41 -2.56 -0.18 12.50
CA VAL A 41 -1.62 -1.18 13.02
C VAL A 41 -1.25 -2.19 11.94
N TRP A 42 -2.22 -2.68 11.18
CA TRP A 42 -2.02 -3.58 10.07
C TRP A 42 -1.25 -2.89 8.93
N LEU A 43 -1.63 -1.65 8.59
CA LEU A 43 -0.95 -0.86 7.57
C LEU A 43 0.51 -0.60 7.95
N GLN A 44 0.77 -0.27 9.21
CA GLN A 44 2.13 -0.04 9.69
C GLN A 44 2.96 -1.33 9.73
N SER A 45 2.35 -2.46 10.09
CA SER A 45 3.00 -3.77 10.04
C SER A 45 3.39 -4.15 8.62
N LEU A 46 2.48 -3.96 7.65
CA LEU A 46 2.77 -4.19 6.23
C LEU A 46 3.86 -3.26 5.70
N ALA A 47 3.85 -1.97 6.07
CA ALA A 47 4.89 -1.04 5.68
C ALA A 47 6.28 -1.45 6.21
N ALA A 48 6.33 -2.01 7.43
CA ALA A 48 7.57 -2.49 8.04
C ALA A 48 8.19 -3.68 7.28
N GLU A 49 7.37 -4.55 6.68
CA GLU A 49 7.86 -5.69 5.87
C GLU A 49 8.70 -5.24 4.66
N PHE A 50 8.39 -4.08 4.08
CA PHE A 50 9.16 -3.55 2.93
C PHE A 50 10.50 -2.96 3.35
N ASN A 51 10.63 -2.48 4.59
CA ASN A 51 11.82 -1.78 5.09
C ASN A 51 12.28 -0.64 4.14
N LEU A 52 11.32 0.08 3.55
CA LEU A 52 11.55 1.23 2.70
C LEU A 52 11.21 2.54 3.44
N PRO A 53 11.75 3.70 3.00
CA PRO A 53 11.43 4.99 3.61
C PRO A 53 9.94 5.35 3.56
N LEU A 54 9.20 4.82 2.58
CA LEU A 54 7.79 5.14 2.37
C LEU A 54 7.00 3.94 1.85
N THR A 55 5.78 3.77 2.36
CA THR A 55 4.76 2.88 1.79
C THR A 55 3.47 3.66 1.56
N CYS A 56 2.94 3.62 0.33
CA CYS A 56 1.65 4.18 -0.07
C CYS A 56 0.60 3.07 -0.15
N PHE A 57 -0.62 3.40 0.28
CA PHE A 57 -1.78 2.50 0.19
C PHE A 57 -2.84 3.11 -0.73
N LEU A 58 -3.08 2.48 -1.87
CA LEU A 58 -4.14 2.85 -2.79
C LEU A 58 -5.43 2.15 -2.37
N ILE A 59 -6.46 2.94 -2.11
CA ILE A 59 -7.81 2.46 -1.80
C ILE A 59 -8.79 2.83 -2.92
N PRO A 60 -9.77 1.97 -3.24
CA PRO A 60 -10.83 2.31 -4.18
C PRO A 60 -11.55 3.58 -3.73
N PHE A 61 -11.58 4.58 -4.61
CA PHE A 61 -12.41 5.75 -4.38
C PHE A 61 -13.88 5.39 -4.61
N THR A 62 -14.66 5.41 -3.54
CA THR A 62 -16.11 5.17 -3.58
C THR A 62 -16.85 6.51 -3.47
N GLY A 63 -16.59 7.41 -4.43
CA GLY A 63 -17.45 8.58 -4.71
C GLY A 63 -18.01 9.30 -3.47
N GLY A 64 -17.16 9.89 -2.63
CA GLY A 64 -17.63 10.91 -1.70
C GLY A 64 -18.01 12.15 -2.49
N SER A 65 -19.19 12.74 -2.23
CA SER A 65 -19.49 14.11 -2.68
C SER A 65 -18.32 15.02 -2.30
N PRO A 66 -17.87 15.95 -3.18
CA PRO A 66 -16.76 16.84 -2.86
C PRO A 66 -17.04 17.53 -1.53
N GLN A 67 -16.11 17.41 -0.57
CA GLN A 67 -16.04 18.31 0.59
C GLN A 67 -15.28 19.56 0.17
#